data_AF-A0A7C6KDN0-F1
#
_entry.id   AF-A0A7C6KDN0-F1
#
_cell.length_a   1.000
_cell.length_b   1.000
_cell.length_c   1.000
_cell.angle_alpha   90.00
_cell.angle_beta   90.00
_cell.angle_gamma   90.00
#
_symmetry.space_group_name_H-M   'P 1'
#
loop_
_entity.id
_entity.type
_entity.pdbx_description
1 polymer ?
#
loop_
_entity_poly.entity_id
_entity_poly.type
_entity_poly.pdbx_seq_one_letter_code
_entity_poly.pdbx_strand_id
1 'polypeptide(L)'
;MKMKTVSLFLVASVLPLWVQAQSPVVPASTVQQELREIAQQAVLKSPEVTTKWHNYKAAEEEIGVARGGYFPRVDLNAGAGRESLKTPDAERDRYNRRGYGLTLNQMLFDGFATRSEVRKLDKARLVRYFELLEASENVALEAGRAYLDVLRYRNLLQLAEDNYVRHKATYEQLKIRTASGVGRRADLEQAGSRLALAEVNLTTETANLHDVTARYQRLVGALPPASITDPQLVRSSVPASSKAAMDVLYQRNPTLHAAIENIEAAQYDISARRAAYSPKVDFRARTETINNYQGVRGDRDNNVAEVVLNWNLFNGGSDRARERQYMERKNVAVEMREKACRDTRQTLQIAYNDVARLGEQAKYLKTQVELQQKTRDAYRDQFNVGQRTLLDLLDTENELLSARRSLVNAEVDLSLAYLRTYAGMGTLLEFMGLQRLETETPAARELAQVDAAALCPVAEVDVKAASYQELDARAQEMLVATRSPLFATAPTAAVSAGPGGEVESAVRSWAAAWSAKDYAAYTGFYAPSFTPDGGLSREDWDSLRRQRISPRETISVTLEQIVVKLEGPDRARAEFTQNYDSNVFSDRVFKVLEMVRSNGRWLINRESSRPCEGNTVGGCRRSLLE
;
A
#
# COMPACT_ATOMS: atom_id res chain seq x y z
N MET A 1 -59.60 -57.50 31.20
CA MET A 1 -60.80 -57.46 30.34
C MET A 1 -60.49 -56.59 29.12
N LYS A 2 -60.53 -57.22 27.94
CA LYS A 2 -60.56 -56.66 26.56
C LYS A 2 -59.33 -55.91 26.00
N MET A 3 -58.52 -56.73 25.32
CA MET A 3 -57.78 -56.43 24.10
C MET A 3 -58.63 -55.66 23.06
N LYS A 4 -57.98 -54.81 22.26
CA LYS A 4 -58.26 -54.72 20.82
C LYS A 4 -56.98 -54.49 20.02
N THR A 5 -56.62 -55.54 19.31
CA THR A 5 -55.76 -55.63 18.13
C THR A 5 -56.37 -54.89 16.94
N VAL A 6 -55.54 -54.23 16.14
CA VAL A 6 -55.73 -54.08 14.69
C VAL A 6 -54.40 -54.36 14.01
N SER A 7 -54.39 -55.41 13.19
CA SER A 7 -53.34 -55.72 12.22
C SER A 7 -53.73 -55.10 10.87
N LEU A 8 -52.75 -54.59 10.12
CA LEU A 8 -52.81 -54.62 8.65
C LEU A 8 -51.41 -54.74 8.04
N PHE A 9 -51.38 -55.49 6.94
CA PHE A 9 -50.25 -56.11 6.26
C PHE A 9 -49.53 -55.19 5.25
N LEU A 10 -48.23 -55.45 5.09
CA LEU A 10 -47.37 -55.44 3.89
C LEU A 10 -47.35 -54.22 2.93
N VAL A 11 -46.15 -53.74 2.59
CA VAL A 11 -45.45 -54.01 1.30
C VAL A 11 -44.03 -53.43 1.37
N ALA A 12 -43.06 -54.23 0.93
CA ALA A 12 -41.66 -53.87 0.79
C ALA A 12 -41.40 -53.03 -0.47
N SER A 13 -40.57 -52.01 -0.35
CA SER A 13 -39.88 -51.37 -1.48
C SER A 13 -38.53 -50.84 -1.02
N VAL A 14 -37.49 -51.64 -1.22
CA VAL A 14 -36.09 -51.25 -1.06
C VAL A 14 -35.67 -50.50 -2.33
N LEU A 15 -35.50 -49.18 -2.21
CA LEU A 15 -34.86 -48.36 -3.24
C LEU A 15 -33.46 -47.96 -2.74
N PRO A 16 -32.38 -48.18 -3.51
CA PRO A 16 -31.06 -47.70 -3.15
C PRO A 16 -31.00 -46.19 -3.38
N LEU A 17 -31.06 -45.41 -2.30
CA LEU A 17 -30.75 -43.98 -2.33
C LEU A 17 -29.25 -43.83 -2.56
N TRP A 18 -28.89 -43.45 -3.78
CA TRP A 18 -27.59 -42.87 -4.09
C TRP A 18 -27.45 -41.56 -3.32
N VAL A 19 -26.74 -41.60 -2.19
CA VAL A 19 -26.31 -40.39 -1.48
C VAL A 19 -25.19 -39.76 -2.30
N GLN A 20 -25.53 -38.80 -3.16
CA GLN A 20 -24.56 -37.83 -3.64
C GLN A 20 -24.07 -37.04 -2.43
N ALA A 21 -22.80 -37.22 -2.07
CA ALA A 21 -22.09 -36.36 -1.13
C ALA A 21 -21.96 -34.98 -1.77
N GLN A 22 -22.98 -34.13 -1.58
CA GLN A 22 -22.86 -32.70 -1.80
C GLN A 22 -22.05 -32.15 -0.63
N SER A 23 -20.86 -31.64 -0.93
CA SER A 23 -20.08 -30.84 0.01
C SER A 23 -20.97 -29.72 0.55
N PRO A 24 -21.07 -29.52 1.88
CA PRO A 24 -21.91 -28.47 2.42
C PRO A 24 -21.37 -27.11 1.98
N VAL A 25 -22.15 -26.41 1.16
CA VAL A 25 -21.95 -24.99 0.88
C VAL A 25 -22.37 -24.24 2.14
N VAL A 26 -21.40 -23.85 2.96
CA VAL A 26 -21.65 -23.02 4.15
C VAL A 26 -22.15 -21.65 3.67
N PRO A 27 -23.35 -21.19 4.06
CA PRO A 27 -23.89 -19.90 3.64
C PRO A 27 -23.03 -18.75 4.18
N ALA A 28 -22.93 -17.65 3.43
CA ALA A 28 -22.12 -16.47 3.78
C ALA A 28 -22.46 -15.90 5.18
N SER A 29 -23.69 -16.07 5.68
CA SER A 29 -24.11 -15.63 7.02
C SER A 29 -23.26 -16.18 8.17
N THR A 30 -22.67 -17.36 8.01
CA THR A 30 -21.92 -18.06 9.06
C THR A 30 -20.53 -17.44 9.32
N VAL A 31 -19.92 -16.80 8.32
CA VAL A 31 -18.55 -16.26 8.44
C VAL A 31 -18.52 -14.90 9.14
N GLN A 32 -19.53 -14.06 8.90
CA GLN A 32 -19.70 -12.80 9.61
C GLN A 32 -20.07 -13.03 11.08
N GLN A 33 -20.80 -14.13 11.38
CA GLN A 33 -21.06 -14.58 12.74
C GLN A 33 -19.77 -15.01 13.45
N GLU A 34 -18.87 -15.75 12.78
CA GLU A 34 -17.62 -16.22 13.38
C GLU A 34 -16.67 -15.06 13.74
N LEU A 35 -16.41 -14.12 12.82
CA LEU A 35 -15.55 -12.95 13.11
C LEU A 35 -16.17 -12.04 14.18
N ARG A 36 -17.49 -11.86 14.15
CA ARG A 36 -18.25 -11.13 15.17
C ARG A 36 -18.10 -11.78 16.54
N GLU A 37 -18.33 -13.09 16.66
CA GLU A 37 -18.24 -13.82 17.93
C GLU A 37 -16.83 -13.73 18.52
N ILE A 38 -15.80 -13.85 17.69
CA ILE A 38 -14.40 -13.73 18.11
C ILE A 38 -14.11 -12.32 18.63
N ALA A 39 -14.50 -11.29 17.88
CA ALA A 39 -14.31 -9.91 18.30
C ALA A 39 -15.14 -9.57 19.55
N GLN A 40 -16.37 -10.07 19.66
CA GLN A 40 -17.22 -9.93 20.84
C GLN A 40 -16.55 -10.53 22.07
N GLN A 41 -16.07 -11.76 21.95
CA GLN A 41 -15.42 -12.47 23.04
C GLN A 41 -14.13 -11.76 23.47
N ALA A 42 -13.31 -11.31 22.52
CA ALA A 42 -12.08 -10.58 22.80
C ALA A 42 -12.36 -9.24 23.51
N VAL A 43 -13.33 -8.46 23.03
CA VAL A 43 -13.70 -7.17 23.64
C VAL A 43 -14.26 -7.37 25.05
N LEU A 44 -15.18 -8.33 25.25
CA LEU A 44 -15.80 -8.57 26.55
C LEU A 44 -14.83 -9.13 27.60
N LYS A 45 -13.80 -9.89 27.18
CA LYS A 45 -12.82 -10.48 28.09
C LYS A 45 -11.52 -9.68 28.19
N SER A 46 -11.38 -8.58 27.44
CA SER A 46 -10.16 -7.78 27.43
C SER A 46 -9.99 -7.00 28.74
N PRO A 47 -8.87 -7.16 29.46
CA PRO A 47 -8.55 -6.31 30.61
C PRO A 47 -8.41 -4.83 30.25
N GLU A 48 -7.99 -4.51 29.01
CA GLU A 48 -7.82 -3.14 28.54
C GLU A 48 -9.18 -2.43 28.41
N VAL A 49 -10.14 -3.07 27.74
CA VAL A 49 -11.52 -2.56 27.61
C VAL A 49 -12.18 -2.45 28.98
N THR A 50 -12.01 -3.47 29.82
CA THR A 50 -12.55 -3.49 31.19
C THR A 50 -11.97 -2.35 32.04
N THR A 51 -10.67 -2.05 31.91
CA THR A 51 -10.03 -0.92 32.59
C THR A 51 -10.62 0.41 32.14
N LYS A 52 -10.80 0.60 30.82
CA LYS A 52 -11.42 1.81 30.28
C LYS A 52 -12.88 1.95 30.72
N TRP A 53 -13.61 0.84 30.83
CA TRP A 53 -14.98 0.83 31.34
C TRP A 53 -15.06 1.28 32.80
N HIS A 54 -14.17 0.77 33.67
CA HIS A 54 -14.09 1.23 35.06
C HIS A 54 -13.67 2.70 35.18
N ASN A 55 -12.78 3.19 34.30
CA ASN A 55 -12.43 4.61 34.26
C ASN A 55 -13.62 5.50 33.85
N TYR A 56 -14.45 5.03 32.91
CA TYR A 56 -15.69 5.71 32.57
C TYR A 56 -16.66 5.73 33.75
N LYS A 57 -16.89 4.58 34.42
CA LYS A 57 -17.74 4.52 35.63
C LYS A 57 -17.23 5.39 36.77
N ALA A 58 -15.92 5.43 36.99
CA ALA A 58 -15.32 6.33 37.98
C ALA A 58 -15.57 7.81 37.64
N ALA A 59 -15.51 8.18 36.35
CA ALA A 59 -15.82 9.54 35.90
C ALA A 59 -17.32 9.89 36.07
N GLU A 60 -18.24 8.92 35.99
CA GLU A 60 -19.65 9.14 36.33
C GLU A 60 -19.82 9.52 37.81
N GLU A 61 -19.15 8.79 38.70
CA GLU A 61 -19.18 9.08 40.14
C GLU A 61 -18.46 10.40 40.51
N GLU A 62 -17.42 10.77 39.77
CA GLU A 62 -16.71 12.05 39.97
C GLU A 62 -17.64 13.27 39.74
N ILE A 63 -18.59 13.16 38.80
CA ILE A 63 -19.65 14.17 38.64
C ILE A 63 -20.50 14.27 39.91
N GLY A 64 -20.84 13.13 40.52
CA GLY A 64 -21.57 13.06 41.79
C GLY A 64 -20.81 13.77 42.92
N VAL A 65 -19.49 13.55 42.99
CA VAL A 65 -18.61 14.24 43.95
C VAL A 65 -18.67 15.76 43.79
N ALA A 66 -18.60 16.27 42.55
CA ALA A 66 -18.70 17.71 42.31
C ALA A 66 -20.12 18.26 42.56
N ARG A 67 -21.17 17.49 42.21
CA ARG A 67 -22.56 17.85 42.55
C ARG A 67 -22.79 17.90 44.05
N GLY A 68 -22.01 17.16 44.84
CA GLY A 68 -21.94 17.28 46.30
C GLY A 68 -21.78 18.72 46.79
N GLY A 69 -21.09 19.57 46.03
CA GLY A 69 -20.91 21.00 46.35
C GLY A 69 -22.20 21.82 46.33
N TYR A 70 -23.29 21.32 45.73
CA TYR A 70 -24.61 21.96 45.77
C TYR A 70 -25.41 21.63 47.03
N PHE A 71 -25.01 20.62 47.79
CA PHE A 71 -25.75 20.12 48.93
C PHE A 71 -25.12 20.58 50.24
N PRO A 72 -25.88 20.57 51.35
CA PRO A 72 -25.35 21.02 52.63
C PRO A 72 -24.38 19.97 53.15
N ARG A 73 -23.22 20.43 53.63
CA ARG A 73 -22.28 19.61 54.36
C ARG A 73 -22.61 19.68 55.85
N VAL A 74 -22.77 18.54 56.49
CA VAL A 74 -23.03 18.43 57.94
C VAL A 74 -21.89 17.65 58.58
N ASP A 75 -21.17 18.29 59.51
CA ASP A 75 -20.06 17.67 60.24
C ASP A 75 -20.38 17.67 61.75
N LEU A 76 -20.13 16.53 62.41
CA LEU A 76 -20.18 16.39 63.87
C LEU A 76 -18.74 16.42 64.40
N ASN A 77 -18.44 17.36 65.30
CA ASN A 77 -17.25 17.31 66.13
C ASN A 77 -17.64 16.92 67.55
N ALA A 78 -16.94 15.96 68.16
CA ALA A 78 -17.17 15.57 69.55
C ALA A 78 -15.84 15.27 70.20
N GLY A 79 -15.68 15.69 71.45
CA GLY A 79 -14.44 15.52 72.19
C GLY A 79 -14.68 15.46 73.69
N ALA A 80 -13.87 14.66 74.37
CA ALA A 80 -13.80 14.61 75.82
C ALA A 80 -12.33 14.46 76.26
N GLY A 81 -11.92 15.18 77.29
CA GLY A 81 -10.54 15.18 77.76
C GLY A 81 -10.35 15.99 79.05
N ARG A 82 -9.09 16.12 79.48
CA ARG A 82 -8.69 16.98 80.60
C ARG A 82 -8.00 18.23 80.08
N GLU A 83 -8.41 19.38 80.56
CA GLU A 83 -7.83 20.67 80.21
C GLU A 83 -7.18 21.30 81.45
N SER A 84 -6.01 21.92 81.27
CA SER A 84 -5.42 22.82 82.28
C SER A 84 -5.36 24.21 81.69
N LEU A 85 -6.12 25.13 82.27
CA LEU A 85 -6.21 26.51 81.80
C LEU A 85 -5.54 27.43 82.81
N LYS A 86 -4.70 28.36 82.34
CA LYS A 86 -4.15 29.47 83.14
C LYS A 86 -4.45 30.76 82.39
N THR A 87 -5.34 31.59 82.93
CA THR A 87 -5.66 32.93 82.41
C THR A 87 -4.89 34.01 83.18
N PRO A 88 -4.63 35.19 82.59
CA PRO A 88 -3.82 36.24 83.21
C PRO A 88 -4.27 36.66 84.63
N ASP A 89 -5.58 36.60 84.91
CA ASP A 89 -6.17 37.06 86.17
C ASP A 89 -6.81 35.94 87.01
N ALA A 90 -6.49 34.66 86.75
CA ALA A 90 -7.01 33.55 87.55
C ALA A 90 -5.95 32.47 87.83
N GLU A 91 -6.14 31.71 88.92
CA GLU A 91 -5.32 30.54 89.21
C GLU A 91 -5.44 29.48 88.11
N ARG A 92 -4.44 28.60 88.04
CA ARG A 92 -4.45 27.48 87.10
C ARG A 92 -5.59 26.52 87.48
N ASP A 93 -6.58 26.42 86.61
CA ASP A 93 -7.68 25.48 86.77
C ASP A 93 -7.40 24.18 85.98
N ARG A 94 -7.93 23.06 86.49
CA ARG A 94 -7.86 21.73 85.87
C ARG A 94 -9.23 21.08 85.94
N TYR A 95 -9.83 20.84 84.78
CA TYR A 95 -11.18 20.29 84.69
C TYR A 95 -11.28 19.27 83.55
N ASN A 96 -12.30 18.43 83.63
CA ASN A 96 -12.70 17.61 82.50
C ASN A 96 -13.51 18.47 81.54
N ARG A 97 -13.12 18.49 80.28
CA ARG A 97 -13.84 19.14 79.20
C ARG A 97 -14.47 18.07 78.33
N ARG A 98 -15.77 18.19 78.08
CA ARG A 98 -16.49 17.38 77.10
C ARG A 98 -17.42 18.26 76.31
N GLY A 99 -17.61 17.96 75.04
CA GLY A 99 -18.52 18.70 74.22
C GLY A 99 -18.70 18.07 72.87
N TYR A 100 -19.75 18.51 72.20
CA TYR A 100 -20.02 18.17 70.83
C TYR A 100 -20.54 19.41 70.11
N GLY A 101 -20.35 19.45 68.81
CA GLY A 101 -20.90 20.47 67.95
C GLY A 101 -21.27 19.87 66.61
N LEU A 102 -22.30 20.45 66.03
CA LEU A 102 -22.78 20.12 64.70
C LEU A 102 -22.66 21.38 63.86
N THR A 103 -21.96 21.27 62.73
CA THR A 103 -21.82 22.37 61.77
C THR A 103 -22.46 21.99 60.46
N LEU A 104 -23.39 22.82 59.98
CA LEU A 104 -23.97 22.78 58.65
C LEU A 104 -23.40 23.92 57.83
N ASN A 105 -22.86 23.61 56.65
CA ASN A 105 -22.38 24.59 55.68
C ASN A 105 -23.01 24.32 54.31
N GLN A 106 -23.70 25.30 53.76
CA GLN A 106 -24.35 25.24 52.45
C GLN A 106 -23.84 26.38 51.59
N MET A 107 -23.23 26.05 50.45
CA MET A 107 -22.90 27.05 49.44
C MET A 107 -24.20 27.57 48.81
N LEU A 108 -24.43 28.88 48.86
CA LEU A 108 -25.55 29.54 48.16
C LEU A 108 -25.09 30.11 46.82
N PHE A 109 -23.86 30.65 46.78
CA PHE A 109 -23.24 31.15 45.56
C PHE A 109 -21.72 31.09 45.68
N ASP A 110 -21.03 30.66 44.62
CA ASP A 110 -19.56 30.55 44.60
C ASP A 110 -18.92 31.13 43.34
N GLY A 111 -19.59 32.08 42.67
CA GLY A 111 -19.15 32.57 41.36
C GLY A 111 -19.40 31.57 40.23
N PHE A 112 -20.29 30.59 40.44
CA PHE A 112 -20.54 29.46 39.53
C PHE A 112 -19.34 28.50 39.39
N ALA A 113 -18.46 28.41 40.38
CA ALA A 113 -17.33 27.49 40.38
C ALA A 113 -17.83 26.04 40.34
N THR A 114 -18.73 25.67 41.26
CA THR A 114 -19.32 24.32 41.34
C THR A 114 -20.06 23.96 40.06
N ARG A 115 -20.80 24.92 39.47
CA ARG A 115 -21.47 24.71 38.16
C ARG A 115 -20.51 24.46 37.02
N SER A 116 -19.39 25.18 36.99
CA SER A 116 -18.38 24.99 35.96
C SER A 116 -17.64 23.67 36.16
N GLU A 117 -17.35 23.28 37.42
CA GLU A 117 -16.71 22.00 37.73
C GLU A 117 -17.59 20.81 37.34
N VAL A 118 -18.90 20.85 37.64
CA VAL A 118 -19.84 19.79 37.21
C VAL A 118 -19.88 19.70 35.68
N ARG A 119 -19.96 20.82 34.96
CA ARG A 119 -19.96 20.80 33.49
C ARG A 119 -18.64 20.31 32.90
N LYS A 120 -17.51 20.68 33.50
CA LYS A 120 -16.18 20.15 33.13
C LYS A 120 -16.16 18.64 33.27
N LEU A 121 -16.62 18.10 34.40
CA LEU A 121 -16.63 16.66 34.66
C LEU A 121 -17.63 15.91 33.78
N ASP A 122 -18.78 16.50 33.44
CA ASP A 122 -19.70 15.97 32.42
C ASP A 122 -18.97 15.78 31.08
N LYS A 123 -18.15 16.75 30.67
CA LYS A 123 -17.31 16.66 29.46
C LYS A 123 -16.17 15.65 29.62
N ALA A 124 -15.50 15.60 30.77
CA ALA A 124 -14.46 14.61 31.06
C ALA A 124 -15.00 13.17 31.02
N ARG A 125 -16.23 12.93 31.49
CA ARG A 125 -16.93 11.65 31.35
C ARG A 125 -17.11 11.27 29.87
N LEU A 126 -17.48 12.21 29.00
CA LEU A 126 -17.57 11.96 27.56
C LEU A 126 -16.21 11.61 26.94
N VAL A 127 -15.14 12.26 27.38
CA VAL A 127 -13.77 11.86 26.98
C VAL A 127 -13.51 10.39 27.34
N ARG A 128 -13.83 9.97 28.58
CA ARG A 128 -13.67 8.56 29.02
C ARG A 128 -14.56 7.60 28.24
N TYR A 129 -15.76 8.02 27.86
CA TYR A 129 -16.66 7.24 27.01
C TYR A 129 -16.03 6.98 25.64
N PHE A 130 -15.50 8.01 24.97
CA PHE A 130 -14.88 7.84 23.66
C PHE A 130 -13.55 7.08 23.73
N GLU A 131 -12.76 7.22 24.80
CA GLU A 131 -11.58 6.38 25.05
C GLU A 131 -11.94 4.89 25.24
N LEU A 132 -13.09 4.59 25.85
CA LEU A 132 -13.61 3.22 25.95
C LEU A 132 -14.00 2.68 24.57
N LEU A 133 -14.67 3.48 23.74
CA LEU A 133 -15.01 3.09 22.37
C LEU A 133 -13.76 2.85 21.53
N GLU A 134 -12.75 3.73 21.61
CA GLU A 134 -11.45 3.56 20.94
C GLU A 134 -10.78 2.26 21.35
N ALA A 135 -10.68 1.98 22.65
CA ALA A 135 -10.10 0.73 23.15
C ALA A 135 -10.87 -0.51 22.65
N SER A 136 -12.19 -0.41 22.56
CA SER A 136 -13.05 -1.49 22.06
C SER A 136 -12.82 -1.73 20.55
N GLU A 137 -12.74 -0.68 19.74
CA GLU A 137 -12.41 -0.75 18.31
C GLU A 137 -11.00 -1.35 18.09
N ASN A 138 -10.01 -0.93 18.87
CA ASN A 138 -8.64 -1.44 18.79
C ASN A 138 -8.56 -2.94 19.14
N VAL A 139 -9.20 -3.36 20.23
CA VAL A 139 -9.23 -4.77 20.63
C VAL A 139 -9.98 -5.63 19.61
N ALA A 140 -11.07 -5.12 19.04
CA ALA A 140 -11.78 -5.80 17.95
C ALA A 140 -10.89 -5.95 16.70
N LEU A 141 -10.12 -4.92 16.34
CA LEU A 141 -9.16 -4.97 15.23
C LEU A 141 -8.03 -5.97 15.50
N GLU A 142 -7.49 -5.99 16.72
CA GLU A 142 -6.45 -6.95 17.13
C GLU A 142 -6.96 -8.40 17.08
N ALA A 143 -8.19 -8.64 17.55
CA ALA A 143 -8.82 -9.95 17.47
C ALA A 143 -9.03 -10.39 16.01
N GLY A 144 -9.52 -9.50 15.16
CA GLY A 144 -9.65 -9.77 13.73
C GLY A 144 -8.31 -10.04 13.04
N ARG A 145 -7.26 -9.29 13.40
CA ARG A 145 -5.89 -9.56 12.92
C ARG A 145 -5.38 -10.92 13.39
N ALA A 146 -5.59 -11.28 14.64
CA ALA A 146 -5.15 -12.57 15.16
C ALA A 146 -5.85 -13.75 14.45
N TYR A 147 -7.14 -13.62 14.17
CA TYR A 147 -7.89 -14.59 13.38
C TYR A 147 -7.30 -14.75 11.97
N LEU A 148 -7.06 -13.63 11.29
CA LEU A 148 -6.45 -13.59 9.95
C LEU A 148 -5.01 -14.12 9.93
N ASP A 149 -4.21 -13.87 10.96
CA ASP A 149 -2.86 -14.41 11.09
C ASP A 149 -2.89 -15.94 11.24
N VAL A 150 -3.81 -16.52 12.02
CA VAL A 150 -3.96 -17.99 12.10
C VAL A 150 -4.39 -18.56 10.75
N LEU A 151 -5.33 -17.92 10.04
CA LEU A 151 -5.72 -18.32 8.68
C LEU A 151 -4.51 -18.34 7.73
N ARG A 152 -3.71 -17.27 7.74
CA ARG A 152 -2.49 -17.14 6.93
C ARG A 152 -1.53 -18.27 7.19
N TYR A 153 -1.13 -18.47 8.45
CA TYR A 153 -0.09 -19.45 8.78
C TYR A 153 -0.55 -20.89 8.66
N ARG A 154 -1.86 -21.19 8.75
CA ARG A 154 -2.39 -22.50 8.36
C ARG A 154 -2.23 -22.77 6.86
N ASN A 155 -2.55 -21.78 6.02
CA ASN A 155 -2.35 -21.90 4.58
C ASN A 155 -0.86 -22.00 4.21
N LEU A 156 0.01 -21.20 4.84
CA LEU A 156 1.46 -21.27 4.62
C LEU A 156 2.05 -22.60 5.08
N LEU A 157 1.59 -23.14 6.21
CA LEU A 157 1.98 -24.47 6.68
C LEU A 157 1.54 -25.54 5.67
N GLN A 158 0.30 -25.51 5.20
CA GLN A 158 -0.19 -26.45 4.18
C GLN A 158 0.66 -26.39 2.89
N LEU A 159 1.03 -25.18 2.44
CA LEU A 159 1.95 -25.02 1.30
C LEU A 159 3.34 -25.61 1.58
N ALA A 160 3.85 -25.49 2.81
CA ALA A 160 5.13 -26.07 3.20
C ALA A 160 5.07 -27.60 3.30
N GLU A 161 3.97 -28.17 3.80
CA GLU A 161 3.70 -29.61 3.83
C GLU A 161 3.64 -30.19 2.42
N ASP A 162 2.88 -29.57 1.51
CA ASP A 162 2.80 -29.96 0.11
C ASP A 162 4.18 -29.93 -0.57
N ASN A 163 4.96 -28.89 -0.27
CA ASN A 163 6.32 -28.74 -0.80
C ASN A 163 7.27 -29.83 -0.29
N TYR A 164 7.20 -30.15 1.01
CA TYR A 164 7.96 -31.26 1.60
C TYR A 164 7.60 -32.58 0.94
N VAL A 165 6.31 -32.91 0.80
CA VAL A 165 5.85 -34.15 0.18
C VAL A 165 6.37 -34.27 -1.26
N ARG A 166 6.31 -33.19 -2.05
CA ARG A 166 6.80 -33.18 -3.44
C ARG A 166 8.31 -33.38 -3.53
N HIS A 167 9.10 -32.68 -2.72
CA HIS A 167 10.56 -32.83 -2.73
C HIS A 167 10.99 -34.20 -2.19
N LYS A 168 10.30 -34.73 -1.18
CA LYS A 168 10.54 -36.07 -0.65
C LYS A 168 10.28 -37.14 -1.71
N ALA A 169 9.14 -37.06 -2.40
CA ALA A 169 8.81 -37.98 -3.49
C ALA A 169 9.85 -37.92 -4.62
N THR A 170 10.27 -36.71 -5.02
CA THR A 170 11.29 -36.51 -6.06
C THR A 170 12.65 -37.08 -5.65
N TYR A 171 13.07 -36.85 -4.41
CA TYR A 171 14.32 -37.38 -3.86
C TYR A 171 14.33 -38.92 -3.85
N GLU A 172 13.27 -39.56 -3.36
CA GLU A 172 13.19 -41.03 -3.34
C GLU A 172 13.19 -41.63 -4.75
N GLN A 173 12.49 -40.99 -5.71
CA GLN A 173 12.52 -41.41 -7.12
C GLN A 173 13.93 -41.34 -7.72
N LEU A 174 14.67 -40.25 -7.45
CA LEU A 174 16.04 -40.08 -7.92
C LEU A 174 17.02 -41.03 -7.23
N LYS A 175 16.79 -41.34 -5.95
CA LYS A 175 17.58 -42.31 -5.19
C LYS A 175 17.48 -43.70 -5.82
N ILE A 176 16.28 -44.15 -6.16
CA ILE A 176 16.03 -45.43 -6.84
C ILE A 176 16.70 -45.46 -8.22
N ARG A 177 16.52 -44.40 -9.03
CA ARG A 177 17.14 -44.29 -10.37
C ARG A 177 18.67 -44.31 -10.32
N THR A 178 19.25 -43.60 -9.36
CA THR A 178 20.71 -43.53 -9.17
C THR A 178 21.25 -44.88 -8.67
N ALA A 179 20.57 -45.54 -7.73
CA ALA A 179 20.95 -46.87 -7.25
C ALA A 179 20.89 -47.94 -8.36
N SER A 180 19.98 -47.76 -9.33
CA SER A 180 19.87 -48.63 -10.52
C SER A 180 20.89 -48.30 -11.62
N GLY A 181 21.78 -47.32 -11.40
CA GLY A 181 22.81 -46.91 -12.37
C GLY A 181 22.33 -46.02 -13.52
N VAL A 182 21.05 -45.64 -13.54
CA VAL A 182 20.43 -44.85 -14.64
C VAL A 182 20.34 -43.36 -14.29
N GLY A 183 20.68 -42.96 -13.06
CA GLY A 183 20.60 -41.58 -12.57
C GLY A 183 21.97 -40.92 -12.34
N ARG A 184 22.02 -39.59 -12.46
CA ARG A 184 23.23 -38.78 -12.14
C ARG A 184 23.30 -38.54 -10.63
N ARG A 185 24.47 -38.80 -10.01
CA ARG A 185 24.68 -38.55 -8.56
C ARG A 185 24.47 -37.08 -8.19
N ALA A 186 24.87 -36.13 -9.05
CA ALA A 186 24.67 -34.70 -8.82
C ALA A 186 23.17 -34.33 -8.67
N ASP A 187 22.30 -34.95 -9.47
CA ASP A 187 20.85 -34.72 -9.40
C ASP A 187 20.28 -35.20 -8.05
N LEU A 188 20.79 -36.31 -7.51
CA LEU A 188 20.42 -36.83 -6.20
C LEU A 188 20.82 -35.88 -5.07
N GLU A 189 22.06 -35.38 -5.08
CA GLU A 189 22.55 -34.43 -4.07
C GLU A 189 21.75 -33.10 -4.13
N GLN A 190 21.45 -32.62 -5.33
CA GLN A 190 20.65 -31.41 -5.52
C GLN A 190 19.22 -31.57 -5.01
N ALA A 191 18.58 -32.72 -5.28
CA ALA A 191 17.26 -33.03 -4.73
C ALA A 191 17.30 -33.17 -3.20
N GLY A 192 18.37 -33.75 -2.64
CA GLY A 192 18.60 -33.83 -1.19
C GLY A 192 18.70 -32.44 -0.55
N SER A 193 19.43 -31.52 -1.18
CA SER A 193 19.52 -30.12 -0.75
C SER A 193 18.16 -29.41 -0.74
N ARG A 194 17.35 -29.59 -1.81
CA ARG A 194 15.98 -29.02 -1.86
C ARG A 194 15.04 -29.63 -0.83
N LEU A 195 15.15 -30.94 -0.54
CA LEU A 195 14.39 -31.58 0.52
C LEU A 195 14.76 -31.01 1.89
N ALA A 196 16.05 -30.85 2.20
CA ALA A 196 16.50 -30.24 3.46
C ALA A 196 15.97 -28.80 3.62
N LEU A 197 15.96 -28.01 2.54
CA LEU A 197 15.35 -26.67 2.57
C LEU A 197 13.83 -26.73 2.83
N ALA A 198 13.12 -27.70 2.26
CA ALA A 198 11.70 -27.90 2.52
C ALA A 198 11.43 -28.28 3.99
N GLU A 199 12.30 -29.08 4.61
CA GLU A 199 12.23 -29.43 6.04
C GLU A 199 12.43 -28.20 6.95
N VAL A 200 13.39 -27.33 6.61
CA VAL A 200 13.60 -26.05 7.31
C VAL A 200 12.36 -25.16 7.22
N ASN A 201 11.79 -25.03 6.02
CA ASN A 201 10.60 -24.20 5.81
C ASN A 201 9.39 -24.77 6.57
N LEU A 202 9.18 -26.09 6.54
CA LEU A 202 8.10 -26.74 7.29
C LEU A 202 8.23 -26.51 8.80
N THR A 203 9.45 -26.66 9.34
CA THR A 203 9.72 -26.39 10.76
C THR A 203 9.47 -24.92 11.11
N THR A 204 9.85 -24.00 10.23
CA THR A 204 9.64 -22.56 10.39
C THR A 204 8.15 -22.20 10.40
N GLU A 205 7.37 -22.69 9.43
CA GLU A 205 5.94 -22.37 9.37
C GLU A 205 5.15 -23.04 10.50
N THR A 206 5.61 -24.20 11.00
CA THR A 206 5.05 -24.83 12.21
C THR A 206 5.26 -23.95 13.45
N ALA A 207 6.47 -23.41 13.62
CA ALA A 207 6.78 -22.49 14.71
C ALA A 207 5.97 -21.18 14.59
N ASN A 208 5.88 -20.62 13.38
CA ASN A 208 5.06 -19.42 13.15
C ASN A 208 3.58 -19.65 13.48
N LEU A 209 3.01 -20.79 13.06
CA LEU A 209 1.63 -21.15 13.37
C LEU A 209 1.41 -21.30 14.88
N HIS A 210 2.35 -21.90 15.59
CA HIS A 210 2.33 -21.99 17.05
C HIS A 210 2.28 -20.58 17.68
N ASP A 211 3.16 -19.67 17.27
CA ASP A 211 3.26 -18.33 17.85
C ASP A 211 2.00 -17.48 17.61
N VAL A 212 1.42 -17.53 16.41
CA VAL A 212 0.16 -16.81 16.14
C VAL A 212 -1.04 -17.47 16.82
N THR A 213 -1.02 -18.79 17.01
CA THR A 213 -2.03 -19.51 17.79
C THR A 213 -1.99 -19.10 19.27
N ALA A 214 -0.79 -18.97 19.84
CA ALA A 214 -0.61 -18.46 21.21
C ALA A 214 -1.08 -17.00 21.34
N ARG A 215 -0.80 -16.16 20.34
CA ARG A 215 -1.31 -14.77 20.29
C ARG A 215 -2.83 -14.72 20.23
N TYR A 216 -3.45 -15.55 19.39
CA TYR A 216 -4.90 -15.69 19.30
C TYR A 216 -5.49 -16.10 20.65
N GLN A 217 -4.91 -17.12 21.29
CA GLN A 217 -5.36 -17.60 22.60
C GLN A 217 -5.27 -16.51 23.67
N ARG A 218 -4.21 -15.70 23.66
CA ARG A 218 -4.06 -14.56 24.59
C ARG A 218 -5.16 -13.50 24.41
N LEU A 219 -5.53 -13.19 23.17
CA LEU A 219 -6.48 -12.12 22.85
C LEU A 219 -7.94 -12.56 23.01
N VAL A 220 -8.28 -13.77 22.56
CA VAL A 220 -9.66 -14.28 22.52
C VAL A 220 -9.98 -15.12 23.78
N GLY A 221 -8.96 -15.67 24.44
CA GLY A 221 -9.11 -16.53 25.61
C GLY A 221 -9.52 -17.97 25.28
N ALA A 222 -9.40 -18.39 24.02
CA ALA A 222 -9.68 -19.75 23.54
C ALA A 222 -8.74 -20.11 22.38
N LEU A 223 -8.55 -21.40 22.13
CA LEU A 223 -7.84 -21.85 20.93
C LEU A 223 -8.67 -21.54 19.67
N PRO A 224 -8.01 -21.26 18.52
CA PRO A 224 -8.72 -21.03 17.27
C PRO A 224 -9.45 -22.31 16.82
N PRO A 225 -10.62 -22.19 16.18
CA PRO A 225 -11.38 -23.35 15.68
C PRO A 225 -10.54 -24.14 14.66
N ALA A 226 -10.79 -25.44 14.51
CA ALA A 226 -9.98 -26.30 13.63
C ALA A 226 -10.10 -25.90 12.15
N SER A 227 -11.29 -25.48 11.71
CA SER A 227 -11.53 -24.89 10.40
C SER A 227 -11.76 -23.39 10.60
N ILE A 228 -11.12 -22.57 9.78
CA ILE A 228 -11.25 -21.11 9.76
C ILE A 228 -11.65 -20.73 8.35
N THR A 229 -12.72 -19.94 8.22
CA THR A 229 -13.23 -19.52 6.91
C THR A 229 -12.70 -18.14 6.56
N ASP A 230 -12.31 -17.93 5.30
CA ASP A 230 -11.95 -16.62 4.76
C ASP A 230 -13.15 -15.66 4.84
N PRO A 231 -13.05 -14.52 5.55
CA PRO A 231 -14.11 -13.54 5.63
C PRO A 231 -14.23 -12.76 4.31
N GLN A 232 -14.80 -13.39 3.28
CA GLN A 232 -15.03 -12.73 1.98
C GLN A 232 -15.97 -11.51 2.06
N LEU A 233 -16.69 -11.35 3.18
CA LEU A 233 -17.70 -10.32 3.43
C LEU A 233 -17.13 -8.96 3.86
N VAL A 234 -15.82 -8.83 4.13
CA VAL A 234 -15.27 -7.53 4.57
C VAL A 234 -15.28 -6.47 3.44
N ARG A 235 -15.56 -6.89 2.19
CA ARG A 235 -15.57 -6.05 0.98
C ARG A 235 -16.78 -5.10 0.85
N SER A 236 -17.95 -5.43 1.40
CA SER A 236 -19.23 -4.88 0.93
C SER A 236 -19.64 -3.50 1.47
N SER A 237 -18.85 -2.88 2.36
CA SER A 237 -19.28 -1.67 3.08
C SER A 237 -18.20 -0.60 3.26
N VAL A 238 -17.05 -0.70 2.59
CA VAL A 238 -16.09 0.40 2.55
C VAL A 238 -16.59 1.50 1.61
N PRO A 239 -16.54 2.79 2.01
CA PRO A 239 -16.97 3.89 1.17
C PRO A 239 -16.29 3.90 -0.21
N ALA A 240 -16.98 4.43 -1.22
CA ALA A 240 -16.50 4.41 -2.60
C ALA A 240 -15.31 5.35 -2.89
N SER A 241 -15.01 6.30 -1.98
CA SER A 241 -13.90 7.23 -2.13
C SER A 241 -13.20 7.49 -0.80
N SER A 242 -11.92 7.88 -0.89
CA SER A 242 -11.12 8.30 0.27
C SER A 242 -11.78 9.48 1.00
N LYS A 243 -12.30 10.47 0.25
CA LYS A 243 -13.12 11.56 0.78
C LYS A 243 -14.31 11.06 1.62
N ALA A 244 -15.10 10.13 1.07
CA ALA A 244 -16.28 9.63 1.77
C ALA A 244 -15.89 8.88 3.06
N ALA A 245 -14.78 8.15 3.06
CA ALA A 245 -14.25 7.52 4.28
C ALA A 245 -13.81 8.58 5.31
N MET A 246 -13.15 9.66 4.88
CA MET A 246 -12.78 10.78 5.74
C MET A 246 -13.99 11.50 6.34
N ASP A 247 -15.06 11.69 5.57
CA ASP A 247 -16.29 12.32 6.06
C ASP A 247 -16.94 11.48 7.17
N VAL A 248 -16.88 10.14 7.07
CA VAL A 248 -17.33 9.23 8.14
C VAL A 248 -16.41 9.32 9.37
N LEU A 249 -15.08 9.35 9.17
CA LEU A 249 -14.11 9.52 10.27
C LEU A 249 -14.42 10.75 11.11
N TYR A 250 -14.67 11.90 10.49
CA TYR A 250 -14.97 13.13 11.24
C TYR A 250 -16.24 13.06 12.07
N GLN A 251 -17.19 12.20 11.69
CA GLN A 251 -18.45 12.03 12.39
C GLN A 251 -18.40 10.93 13.46
N ARG A 252 -17.58 9.90 13.28
CA ARG A 252 -17.67 8.67 14.09
C ARG A 252 -16.39 8.28 14.82
N ASN A 253 -15.22 8.80 14.45
CA ASN A 253 -13.96 8.38 15.05
C ASN A 253 -13.88 8.77 16.54
N PRO A 254 -13.75 7.80 17.46
CA PRO A 254 -13.76 8.08 18.90
C PRO A 254 -12.58 8.93 19.37
N THR A 255 -11.38 8.71 18.82
CA THR A 255 -10.17 9.47 19.20
C THR A 255 -10.35 10.98 18.94
N LEU A 256 -10.97 11.34 17.82
CA LEU A 256 -11.25 12.74 17.49
C LEU A 256 -12.32 13.34 18.42
N HIS A 257 -13.40 12.61 18.70
CA HIS A 257 -14.45 13.05 19.61
C HIS A 257 -13.93 13.24 21.04
N ALA A 258 -13.10 12.32 21.55
CA ALA A 258 -12.44 12.46 22.84
C ALA A 258 -11.61 13.77 22.91
N ALA A 259 -10.87 14.08 21.84
CA ALA A 259 -10.07 15.30 21.78
C ALA A 259 -10.93 16.58 21.74
N ILE A 260 -12.07 16.56 21.04
CA ILE A 260 -13.02 17.69 20.99
C ILE A 260 -13.65 17.91 22.37
N GLU A 261 -14.17 16.87 23.02
CA GLU A 261 -14.78 16.99 24.35
C GLU A 261 -13.76 17.44 25.42
N ASN A 262 -12.47 17.10 25.24
CA ASN A 262 -11.40 17.57 26.12
C ASN A 262 -11.16 19.10 26.02
N ILE A 263 -11.36 19.70 24.84
CA ILE A 263 -11.32 21.16 24.67
C ILE A 263 -12.48 21.82 25.43
N GLU A 264 -13.68 21.23 25.35
CA GLU A 264 -14.86 21.70 26.10
C GLU A 264 -14.65 21.58 27.62
N ALA A 265 -14.07 20.48 28.09
CA ALA A 265 -13.68 20.32 29.49
C ALA A 265 -12.69 21.42 29.92
N ALA A 266 -11.64 21.68 29.12
CA ALA A 266 -10.67 22.74 29.38
C ALA A 266 -11.31 24.15 29.40
N GLN A 267 -12.32 24.39 28.56
CA GLN A 267 -13.07 25.63 28.55
C GLN A 267 -13.85 25.86 29.85
N TYR A 268 -14.52 24.82 30.38
CA TYR A 268 -15.19 24.90 31.68
C TYR A 268 -14.21 25.02 32.84
N ASP A 269 -13.00 24.47 32.71
CA ASP A 269 -11.92 24.65 33.68
C ASP A 269 -11.51 26.13 33.80
N ILE A 270 -11.41 26.86 32.67
CA ILE A 270 -11.19 28.33 32.68
C ILE A 270 -12.35 29.05 33.37
N SER A 271 -13.60 28.68 33.07
CA SER A 271 -14.79 29.25 33.72
C SER A 271 -14.78 29.03 35.23
N ALA A 272 -14.33 27.87 35.71
CA ALA A 272 -14.16 27.59 37.13
C ALA A 272 -13.09 28.48 37.78
N ARG A 273 -11.99 28.82 37.08
CA ARG A 273 -10.98 29.76 37.61
C ARG A 273 -11.46 31.20 37.63
N ARG A 274 -12.32 31.60 36.69
CA ARG A 274 -12.95 32.94 36.68
C ARG A 274 -13.88 33.17 37.87
N ALA A 275 -14.41 32.11 38.48
CA ALA A 275 -15.25 32.21 39.66
C ALA A 275 -14.52 32.85 40.86
N ALA A 276 -13.18 32.81 40.90
CA ALA A 276 -12.38 33.46 41.94
C ALA A 276 -12.54 35.00 41.98
N TYR A 277 -13.02 35.61 40.89
CA TYR A 277 -13.31 37.05 40.80
C TYR A 277 -14.67 37.45 41.38
N SER A 278 -15.51 36.47 41.74
CA SER A 278 -16.84 36.71 42.31
C SER A 278 -16.86 36.50 43.83
N PRO A 279 -17.79 37.13 44.55
CA PRO A 279 -18.01 36.81 45.96
C PRO A 279 -18.53 35.38 46.12
N LYS A 280 -18.21 34.77 47.25
CA LYS A 280 -18.81 33.51 47.72
C LYS A 280 -19.78 33.83 48.84
N VAL A 281 -20.96 33.21 48.80
CA VAL A 281 -22.02 33.35 49.79
C VAL A 281 -22.33 31.95 50.31
N ASP A 282 -22.10 31.75 51.61
CA ASP A 282 -22.37 30.50 52.31
C ASP A 282 -23.44 30.73 53.38
N PHE A 283 -24.38 29.80 53.53
CA PHE A 283 -25.19 29.68 54.73
C PHE A 283 -24.50 28.75 55.72
N ARG A 284 -24.25 29.24 56.93
CA ARG A 284 -23.59 28.50 58.01
C ARG A 284 -24.51 28.43 59.20
N ALA A 285 -24.74 27.22 59.70
CA ALA A 285 -25.41 27.00 60.97
C ALA A 285 -24.52 26.11 61.84
N ARG A 286 -24.34 26.47 63.11
CA ARG A 286 -23.63 25.67 64.09
C ARG A 286 -24.39 25.63 65.40
N THR A 287 -24.41 24.46 66.01
CA THR A 287 -24.83 24.26 67.40
C THR A 287 -23.69 23.57 68.12
N GLU A 288 -23.34 24.04 69.31
CA GLU A 288 -22.22 23.53 70.08
C GLU A 288 -22.58 23.55 71.55
N THR A 289 -22.44 22.40 72.21
CA THR A 289 -22.59 22.25 73.66
C THR A 289 -21.24 21.83 74.23
N ILE A 290 -20.64 22.66 75.09
CA ILE A 290 -19.38 22.35 75.77
C ILE A 290 -19.56 22.50 77.28
N ASN A 291 -19.18 21.44 78.01
CA ASN A 291 -19.08 21.43 79.45
C ASN A 291 -17.75 22.03 79.93
N ASN A 292 -17.81 22.88 80.95
CA ASN A 292 -16.68 23.57 81.56
C ASN A 292 -15.89 24.45 80.56
N TYR A 293 -16.59 25.12 79.64
CA TYR A 293 -15.93 25.96 78.63
C TYR A 293 -15.13 27.10 79.28
N GLN A 294 -13.84 27.19 78.97
CA GLN A 294 -12.92 28.20 79.53
C GLN A 294 -12.92 28.25 81.07
N GLY A 295 -13.09 27.10 81.74
CA GLY A 295 -13.08 27.00 83.21
C GLY A 295 -14.39 27.42 83.90
N VAL A 296 -15.41 27.84 83.15
CA VAL A 296 -16.72 28.16 83.72
C VAL A 296 -17.52 26.88 83.89
N ARG A 297 -17.75 26.47 85.14
CA ARG A 297 -18.47 25.23 85.45
C ARG A 297 -19.90 25.24 84.91
N GLY A 298 -20.26 24.18 84.20
CA GLY A 298 -21.60 24.00 83.62
C GLY A 298 -21.54 23.78 82.11
N ASP A 299 -22.72 23.62 81.51
CA ASP A 299 -22.86 23.47 80.07
C ASP A 299 -23.05 24.85 79.42
N ARG A 300 -22.31 25.08 78.33
CA ARG A 300 -22.47 26.24 77.48
C ARG A 300 -23.01 25.78 76.14
N ASP A 301 -24.20 26.27 75.81
CA ASP A 301 -24.80 26.12 74.48
C ASP A 301 -24.52 27.36 73.63
N ASN A 302 -24.10 27.13 72.38
CA ASN A 302 -23.79 28.18 71.43
C ASN A 302 -24.36 27.83 70.05
N ASN A 303 -25.44 28.53 69.68
CA ASN A 303 -26.16 28.32 68.43
C ASN A 303 -26.01 29.56 67.55
N VAL A 304 -25.49 29.39 66.35
CA VAL A 304 -25.28 30.49 65.39
C VAL A 304 -25.82 30.06 64.04
N ALA A 305 -26.60 30.93 63.40
CA ALA A 305 -27.01 30.80 62.01
C ALA A 305 -26.72 32.13 61.30
N GLU A 306 -25.93 32.08 60.23
CA GLU A 306 -25.42 33.27 59.54
C GLU A 306 -25.29 33.02 58.04
N VAL A 307 -25.43 34.10 57.26
CA VAL A 307 -25.09 34.11 55.84
C VAL A 307 -23.78 34.89 55.72
N VAL A 308 -22.73 34.22 55.25
CA VAL A 308 -21.37 34.78 55.19
C VAL A 308 -21.02 35.08 53.74
N LEU A 309 -20.73 36.34 53.46
CA LEU A 309 -20.16 36.77 52.18
C LEU A 309 -18.63 36.88 52.32
N ASN A 310 -17.91 36.09 51.53
CA ASN A 310 -16.46 36.13 51.41
C ASN A 310 -16.09 36.58 50.00
N TRP A 311 -15.39 37.72 49.86
CA TRP A 311 -14.93 38.19 48.56
C TRP A 311 -13.44 38.50 48.59
N ASN A 312 -12.67 37.75 47.80
CA ASN A 312 -11.28 38.05 47.53
C ASN A 312 -11.20 39.20 46.52
N LEU A 313 -10.86 40.40 47.00
CA LEU A 313 -10.71 41.59 46.16
C LEU A 313 -9.36 41.62 45.42
N PHE A 314 -8.31 41.06 46.04
CA PHE A 314 -6.97 41.04 45.48
C PHE A 314 -6.10 39.94 46.09
N ASN A 315 -5.60 39.03 45.25
CA ASN A 315 -4.76 37.90 45.66
C ASN A 315 -3.36 37.97 45.03
N GLY A 316 -2.73 39.15 45.08
CA GLY A 316 -1.36 39.35 44.57
C GLY A 316 -1.18 39.04 43.08
N GLY A 317 -2.24 39.15 42.26
CA GLY A 317 -2.22 38.78 40.83
C GLY A 317 -2.29 37.27 40.53
N SER A 318 -2.32 36.41 41.56
CA SER A 318 -2.32 34.95 41.41
C SER A 318 -3.52 34.43 40.63
N ASP A 319 -4.71 35.01 40.82
CA ASP A 319 -5.92 34.59 40.11
C ASP A 319 -5.82 34.85 38.60
N ARG A 320 -5.24 35.99 38.20
CA ARG A 320 -4.97 36.34 36.80
C ARG A 320 -3.92 35.42 36.19
N ALA A 321 -2.85 35.11 36.91
CA ALA A 321 -1.84 34.15 36.45
C ALA A 321 -2.43 32.75 36.28
N ARG A 322 -3.30 32.32 37.21
CA ARG A 322 -4.01 31.04 37.14
C ARG A 322 -4.99 30.99 35.97
N GLU A 323 -5.76 32.04 35.71
CA GLU A 323 -6.63 32.09 34.53
C GLU A 323 -5.81 31.91 33.24
N ARG A 324 -4.71 32.68 33.10
CA ARG A 324 -3.80 32.57 31.95
C ARG A 324 -3.18 31.18 31.82
N GLN A 325 -2.78 30.57 32.93
CA GLN A 325 -2.27 29.19 32.92
C GLN A 325 -3.30 28.21 32.32
N TYR A 326 -4.58 28.34 32.69
CA TYR A 326 -5.62 27.45 32.16
C TYR A 326 -6.03 27.80 30.72
N MET A 327 -5.86 29.06 30.29
CA MET A 327 -5.93 29.39 28.85
C MET A 327 -4.86 28.63 28.05
N GLU A 328 -3.62 28.57 28.53
CA GLU A 328 -2.58 27.78 27.86
C GLU A 328 -2.85 26.28 27.90
N ARG A 329 -3.43 25.74 28.98
CA ARG A 329 -3.88 24.34 29.01
C ARG A 329 -4.97 24.04 27.98
N LYS A 330 -5.87 25.00 27.72
CA LYS A 330 -6.83 24.88 26.60
C LYS A 330 -6.10 24.87 25.25
N ASN A 331 -5.09 25.72 25.06
CA ASN A 331 -4.27 25.69 23.84
C ASN A 331 -3.59 24.33 23.66
N VAL A 332 -3.07 23.71 24.73
CA VAL A 332 -2.55 22.33 24.69
C VAL A 332 -3.63 21.34 24.23
N ALA A 333 -4.86 21.44 24.73
CA ALA A 333 -5.96 20.59 24.28
C ALA A 333 -6.31 20.79 22.80
N VAL A 334 -6.24 22.04 22.30
CA VAL A 334 -6.40 22.36 20.87
C VAL A 334 -5.32 21.69 20.03
N GLU A 335 -4.05 21.79 20.42
CA GLU A 335 -2.93 21.16 19.71
C GLU A 335 -3.01 19.62 19.75
N MET A 336 -3.46 19.04 20.87
CA MET A 336 -3.72 17.60 20.96
C MET A 336 -4.82 17.15 19.99
N ARG A 337 -5.87 17.96 19.79
CA ARG A 337 -6.91 17.69 18.80
C ARG A 337 -6.38 17.81 17.37
N GLU A 338 -5.55 18.80 17.07
CA GLU A 338 -4.86 18.92 15.78
C GLU A 338 -3.95 17.73 15.48
N LYS A 339 -3.24 17.22 16.49
CA LYS A 339 -2.46 15.99 16.39
C LYS A 339 -3.37 14.78 16.10
N ALA A 340 -4.41 14.56 16.91
CA ALA A 340 -5.35 13.46 16.72
C ALA A 340 -5.98 13.47 15.32
N CYS A 341 -6.33 14.66 14.83
CA CYS A 341 -6.83 14.88 13.48
C CYS A 341 -5.85 14.45 12.38
N ARG A 342 -4.57 14.84 12.48
CA ARG A 342 -3.53 14.46 11.51
C ARG A 342 -3.24 12.96 11.56
N ASP A 343 -3.10 12.40 12.75
CA ASP A 343 -2.75 10.99 12.97
C ASP A 343 -3.87 10.06 12.47
N THR A 344 -5.13 10.36 12.79
CA THR A 344 -6.29 9.57 12.35
C THR A 344 -6.51 9.67 10.84
N ARG A 345 -6.36 10.87 10.26
CA ARG A 345 -6.41 11.06 8.80
C ARG A 345 -5.34 10.24 8.09
N GLN A 346 -4.08 10.32 8.53
CA GLN A 346 -3.00 9.53 7.93
C GLN A 346 -3.29 8.04 8.02
N THR A 347 -3.68 7.56 9.20
CA THR A 347 -4.00 6.15 9.45
C THR A 347 -5.09 5.65 8.50
N LEU A 348 -6.19 6.41 8.35
CA LEU A 348 -7.29 6.03 7.46
C LEU A 348 -6.88 6.10 5.98
N GLN A 349 -6.17 7.15 5.55
CA GLN A 349 -5.72 7.29 4.17
C GLN A 349 -4.82 6.12 3.74
N ILE A 350 -3.89 5.70 4.61
CA ILE A 350 -3.02 4.55 4.35
C ILE A 350 -3.85 3.27 4.27
N ALA A 351 -4.70 3.00 5.28
CA ALA A 351 -5.53 1.80 5.31
C ALA A 351 -6.47 1.70 4.09
N TYR A 352 -7.07 2.82 3.68
CA TYR A 352 -7.94 2.90 2.52
C TYR A 352 -7.17 2.68 1.20
N ASN A 353 -5.99 3.29 1.06
CA ASN A 353 -5.15 3.07 -0.12
C ASN A 353 -4.67 1.62 -0.22
N ASP A 354 -4.34 0.99 0.92
CA ASP A 354 -3.95 -0.41 0.98
C ASP A 354 -5.03 -1.35 0.42
N VAL A 355 -6.32 -1.05 0.64
CA VAL A 355 -7.42 -1.83 0.05
C VAL A 355 -7.34 -1.86 -1.48
N ALA A 356 -7.17 -0.70 -2.11
CA ALA A 356 -7.06 -0.62 -3.57
C ALA A 356 -5.79 -1.29 -4.08
N ARG A 357 -4.65 -1.00 -3.44
CA ARG A 357 -3.33 -1.55 -3.81
C ARG A 357 -3.30 -3.08 -3.68
N LEU A 358 -3.74 -3.63 -2.55
CA LEU A 358 -3.74 -5.08 -2.29
C LEU A 358 -4.78 -5.81 -3.14
N GLY A 359 -5.91 -5.15 -3.47
CA GLY A 359 -6.89 -5.68 -4.41
C GLY A 359 -6.30 -5.93 -5.79
N GLU A 360 -5.61 -4.94 -6.36
CA GLU A 360 -4.91 -5.10 -7.65
C GLU A 360 -3.72 -6.07 -7.53
N GLN A 361 -2.94 -6.01 -6.45
CA GLN A 361 -1.82 -6.92 -6.24
C GLN A 361 -2.26 -8.39 -6.21
N ALA A 362 -3.34 -8.72 -5.49
CA ALA A 362 -3.88 -10.07 -5.42
C ALA A 362 -4.32 -10.59 -6.80
N LYS A 363 -4.91 -9.73 -7.65
CA LYS A 363 -5.28 -10.07 -9.03
C LYS A 363 -4.07 -10.45 -9.89
N TYR A 364 -2.97 -9.69 -9.81
CA TYR A 364 -1.75 -10.01 -10.57
C TYR A 364 -1.06 -11.27 -10.04
N LEU A 365 -0.99 -11.44 -8.71
CA LEU A 365 -0.43 -12.64 -8.09
C LEU A 365 -1.22 -13.90 -8.45
N LYS A 366 -2.56 -13.80 -8.53
CA LYS A 366 -3.40 -14.91 -8.99
C LYS A 366 -3.04 -15.33 -10.42
N THR A 367 -2.94 -14.37 -11.34
CA THR A 367 -2.49 -14.63 -12.72
C THR A 367 -1.10 -15.26 -12.74
N GLN A 368 -0.17 -14.78 -11.91
CA GLN A 368 1.18 -15.34 -11.80
C GLN A 368 1.17 -16.79 -11.34
N VAL A 369 0.37 -17.14 -10.31
CA VAL A 369 0.21 -18.51 -9.83
C VAL A 369 -0.34 -19.41 -10.94
N GLU A 370 -1.36 -18.97 -11.67
CA GLU A 370 -1.95 -19.75 -12.77
C GLU A 370 -0.95 -20.01 -13.90
N LEU A 371 -0.13 -19.02 -14.26
CA LEU A 371 0.90 -19.16 -15.28
C LEU A 371 2.04 -20.07 -14.81
N GLN A 372 2.54 -19.88 -13.58
CA GLN A 372 3.61 -20.71 -13.02
C GLN A 372 3.19 -22.15 -12.82
N GLN A 373 1.92 -22.39 -12.51
CA GLN A 373 1.34 -23.73 -12.44
C GLN A 373 1.47 -24.44 -13.80
N LYS A 374 1.07 -23.77 -14.89
CA LYS A 374 1.17 -24.31 -16.25
C LYS A 374 2.62 -24.56 -16.66
N THR A 375 3.53 -23.64 -16.35
CA THR A 375 4.97 -23.80 -16.63
C THR A 375 5.55 -25.00 -15.90
N ARG A 376 5.23 -25.15 -14.60
CA ARG A 376 5.66 -26.29 -13.79
C ARG A 376 5.17 -27.59 -14.40
N ASP A 377 3.88 -27.68 -14.73
CA ASP A 377 3.27 -28.89 -15.27
C ASP A 377 3.95 -29.30 -16.60
N ALA A 378 4.19 -28.33 -17.51
CA ALA A 378 4.91 -28.59 -18.75
C ALA A 378 6.38 -29.04 -18.53
N TYR A 379 7.09 -28.42 -17.58
CA TYR A 379 8.48 -28.78 -17.27
C TYR A 379 8.58 -30.16 -16.62
N ARG A 380 7.58 -30.54 -15.82
CA ARG A 380 7.49 -31.88 -15.25
C ARG A 380 7.36 -32.93 -16.35
N ASP A 381 6.51 -32.70 -17.34
CA ASP A 381 6.32 -33.62 -18.47
C ASP A 381 7.60 -33.74 -19.30
N GLN A 382 8.27 -32.62 -19.61
CA GLN A 382 9.54 -32.61 -20.33
C GLN A 382 10.68 -33.29 -19.55
N PHE A 383 10.73 -33.11 -18.22
CA PHE A 383 11.70 -33.80 -17.37
C PHE A 383 11.46 -35.32 -17.36
N ASN A 384 10.20 -35.76 -17.33
CA ASN A 384 9.86 -37.18 -17.35
C ASN A 384 10.30 -37.89 -18.64
N VAL A 385 10.31 -37.17 -19.78
CA VAL A 385 10.83 -37.67 -21.08
C VAL A 385 12.29 -37.33 -21.34
N GLY A 386 13.00 -36.74 -20.37
CA GLY A 386 14.44 -36.43 -20.45
C GLY A 386 14.81 -35.21 -21.28
N GLN A 387 13.84 -34.35 -21.65
CA GLN A 387 14.05 -33.16 -22.47
C GLN A 387 14.37 -31.88 -21.68
N ARG A 388 14.26 -31.91 -20.33
CA ARG A 388 14.50 -30.77 -19.43
C ARG A 388 15.36 -31.20 -18.25
N THR A 389 16.11 -30.27 -17.65
CA THR A 389 16.96 -30.60 -16.50
C THR A 389 16.15 -30.67 -15.20
N LEU A 390 16.64 -31.41 -14.21
CA LEU A 390 16.05 -31.43 -12.87
C LEU A 390 16.09 -30.05 -12.21
N LEU A 391 17.17 -29.29 -12.45
CA LEU A 391 17.32 -27.93 -11.93
C LEU A 391 16.16 -27.04 -12.39
N ASP A 392 15.84 -27.04 -13.69
CA ASP A 392 14.73 -26.24 -14.22
C ASP A 392 13.38 -26.61 -13.57
N LEU A 393 13.13 -27.90 -13.34
CA LEU A 393 11.90 -28.37 -12.69
C LEU A 393 11.83 -27.92 -11.22
N LEU A 394 12.93 -28.11 -10.47
CA LEU A 394 13.00 -27.73 -9.06
C LEU A 394 12.93 -26.20 -8.88
N ASP A 395 13.49 -25.43 -9.80
CA ASP A 395 13.43 -23.97 -9.76
C ASP A 395 12.01 -23.48 -10.05
N THR A 396 11.32 -24.07 -11.03
CA THR A 396 9.92 -23.72 -11.34
C THR A 396 8.96 -24.08 -10.20
N GLU A 397 9.19 -25.19 -9.49
CA GLU A 397 8.42 -25.52 -8.27
C GLU A 397 8.64 -24.48 -7.16
N ASN A 398 9.86 -23.99 -6.97
CA ASN A 398 10.14 -22.92 -6.00
C ASN A 398 9.48 -21.59 -6.40
N GLU A 399 9.49 -21.24 -7.69
CA GLU A 399 8.80 -20.05 -8.20
C GLU A 399 7.29 -20.13 -7.97
N LEU A 400 6.67 -21.29 -8.23
CA LEU A 400 5.26 -21.53 -7.96
C LEU A 400 4.95 -21.44 -6.46
N LEU A 401 5.77 -22.04 -5.60
CA LEU A 401 5.60 -21.93 -4.15
C LEU A 401 5.69 -20.46 -3.69
N SER A 402 6.68 -19.73 -4.17
CA SER A 402 6.88 -18.30 -3.85
C SER A 402 5.67 -17.45 -4.29
N ALA A 403 5.16 -17.69 -5.51
CA ALA A 403 3.97 -17.02 -6.02
C ALA A 403 2.72 -17.34 -5.17
N ARG A 404 2.51 -18.60 -4.78
CA ARG A 404 1.39 -19.01 -3.92
C ARG A 404 1.45 -18.39 -2.53
N ARG A 405 2.64 -18.36 -1.90
CA ARG A 405 2.85 -17.68 -0.61
C ARG A 405 2.54 -16.19 -0.71
N SER A 406 2.99 -15.55 -1.79
CA SER A 406 2.72 -14.13 -2.04
C SER A 406 1.23 -13.85 -2.19
N LEU A 407 0.49 -14.71 -2.90
CA LEU A 407 -0.96 -14.60 -3.05
C LEU A 407 -1.69 -14.73 -1.71
N VAL A 408 -1.38 -15.75 -0.91
CA VAL A 408 -1.96 -15.96 0.43
C VAL A 408 -1.72 -14.73 1.32
N ASN A 409 -0.50 -14.19 1.30
CA ASN A 409 -0.16 -13.00 2.08
C ASN A 409 -1.00 -11.79 1.64
N ALA A 410 -1.10 -11.54 0.32
CA ALA A 410 -1.85 -10.42 -0.24
C ALA A 410 -3.36 -10.51 0.03
N GLU A 411 -3.96 -11.70 -0.05
CA GLU A 411 -5.39 -11.91 0.24
C GLU A 411 -5.73 -11.66 1.72
N VAL A 412 -4.88 -12.13 2.62
CA VAL A 412 -5.05 -11.89 4.07
C VAL A 412 -4.76 -10.43 4.42
N ASP A 413 -3.73 -9.81 3.82
CA ASP A 413 -3.44 -8.39 4.02
C ASP A 413 -4.57 -7.51 3.52
N LEU A 414 -5.20 -7.87 2.40
CA LEU A 414 -6.38 -7.17 1.88
C LEU A 414 -7.54 -7.23 2.88
N SER A 415 -7.81 -8.39 3.45
CA SER A 415 -8.83 -8.57 4.48
C SER A 415 -8.54 -7.72 5.72
N LEU A 416 -7.27 -7.66 6.15
CA LEU A 416 -6.85 -6.80 7.26
C LEU A 416 -6.95 -5.31 6.92
N ALA A 417 -6.64 -4.91 5.68
CA ALA A 417 -6.76 -3.52 5.23
C ALA A 417 -8.21 -3.02 5.30
N TYR A 418 -9.18 -3.88 4.97
CA TYR A 418 -10.59 -3.54 5.18
C TYR A 418 -10.91 -3.32 6.66
N LEU A 419 -10.50 -4.22 7.56
CA LEU A 419 -10.74 -4.05 9.01
C LEU A 419 -10.09 -2.78 9.56
N ARG A 420 -8.87 -2.46 9.12
CA ARG A 420 -8.17 -1.22 9.46
C ARG A 420 -8.93 0.02 8.97
N THR A 421 -9.56 -0.06 7.80
CA THR A 421 -10.37 1.03 7.25
C THR A 421 -11.60 1.30 8.11
N TYR A 422 -12.33 0.25 8.53
CA TYR A 422 -13.46 0.44 9.46
C TYR A 422 -13.03 0.97 10.83
N ALA A 423 -11.95 0.43 11.40
CA ALA A 423 -11.41 0.93 12.67
C ALA A 423 -10.96 2.39 12.57
N GLY A 424 -10.32 2.78 11.46
CA GLY A 424 -9.92 4.16 11.20
C GLY A 424 -11.12 5.12 11.11
N MET A 425 -12.24 4.66 10.56
CA MET A 425 -13.51 5.41 10.55
C MET A 425 -14.22 5.42 11.92
N GLY A 426 -13.87 4.51 12.84
CA GLY A 426 -14.58 4.30 14.11
C GLY A 426 -15.90 3.54 13.95
N THR A 427 -15.97 2.63 12.97
CA THR A 427 -17.19 1.87 12.64
C THR A 427 -16.98 0.35 12.65
N LEU A 428 -15.83 -0.15 13.13
CA LEU A 428 -15.55 -1.59 13.12
C LEU A 428 -16.52 -2.35 14.00
N LEU A 429 -16.82 -1.84 15.20
CA LEU A 429 -17.76 -2.50 16.12
C LEU A 429 -19.16 -2.61 15.50
N GLU A 430 -19.62 -1.54 14.85
CA GLU A 430 -20.92 -1.51 14.16
C GLU A 430 -20.93 -2.45 12.95
N PHE A 431 -19.87 -2.45 12.15
CA PHE A 431 -19.70 -3.36 11.02
C PHE A 431 -19.73 -4.84 11.48
N MET A 432 -19.12 -5.14 12.62
CA MET A 432 -19.16 -6.47 13.23
C MET A 432 -20.49 -6.75 13.95
N GLY A 433 -21.43 -5.80 14.03
CA GLY A 433 -22.69 -5.96 14.75
C GLY A 433 -22.51 -6.12 16.26
N LEU A 434 -21.41 -5.61 16.81
CA LEU A 434 -21.13 -5.62 18.24
C LEU A 434 -21.90 -4.48 18.91
N GLN A 435 -22.68 -4.82 19.93
CA GLN A 435 -23.28 -3.82 20.78
C GLN A 435 -22.20 -3.25 21.70
N ARG A 436 -22.28 -1.93 21.94
CA ARG A 436 -21.44 -1.25 22.93
C ARG A 436 -21.74 -1.88 24.29
N LEU A 437 -20.72 -2.07 25.13
CA LEU A 437 -20.90 -2.51 26.53
C LEU A 437 -22.00 -1.66 27.18
N GLU A 438 -22.73 -2.20 28.17
CA GLU A 438 -23.86 -1.58 28.90
C GLU A 438 -23.60 -0.12 29.32
N THR A 439 -23.72 0.79 28.35
CA THR A 439 -23.39 2.22 28.44
C THR A 439 -24.39 2.92 27.55
N GLU A 440 -25.08 3.90 28.11
CA GLU A 440 -25.99 4.73 27.33
C GLU A 440 -25.16 5.52 26.32
N THR A 441 -25.56 5.47 25.05
CA THR A 441 -24.92 6.31 24.04
C THR A 441 -25.27 7.76 24.33
N PRO A 442 -24.28 8.68 24.47
CA PRO A 442 -24.55 10.08 24.74
C PRO A 442 -25.52 10.67 23.71
N ALA A 443 -26.52 11.41 24.19
CA ALA A 443 -27.44 12.09 23.29
C ALA A 443 -26.69 13.14 22.46
N ALA A 444 -27.10 13.38 21.20
CA ALA A 444 -26.45 14.35 20.32
C ALA A 444 -26.35 15.77 20.92
N ARG A 445 -27.28 16.14 21.81
CA ARG A 445 -27.27 17.42 22.55
C ARG A 445 -26.15 17.53 23.61
N GLU A 446 -25.61 16.41 24.08
CA GLU A 446 -24.54 16.36 25.08
C GLU A 446 -23.16 16.53 24.46
N LEU A 447 -23.05 16.20 23.16
CA LEU A 447 -21.84 16.33 22.38
C LEU A 447 -21.59 17.80 22.00
N ALA A 448 -20.33 18.16 21.83
CA ALA A 448 -19.94 19.45 21.29
C ALA A 448 -20.50 19.57 19.86
N GLN A 449 -21.30 20.61 19.61
CA GLN A 449 -21.85 20.89 18.28
C GLN A 449 -20.80 21.59 17.42
N VAL A 450 -19.78 20.85 17.01
CA VAL A 450 -18.69 21.38 16.21
C VAL A 450 -18.62 20.64 14.88
N ASP A 451 -18.52 21.40 13.79
CA ASP A 451 -18.24 20.84 12.48
C ASP A 451 -16.78 20.35 12.44
N ALA A 452 -16.61 19.05 12.65
CA ALA A 452 -15.31 18.40 12.62
C ALA A 452 -14.59 18.58 11.27
N ALA A 453 -15.31 18.71 10.15
CA ALA A 453 -14.70 18.93 8.83
C ALA A 453 -14.15 20.37 8.67
N ALA A 454 -14.81 21.36 9.28
CA ALA A 454 -14.29 22.73 9.34
C ALA A 454 -13.03 22.83 10.21
N LEU A 455 -12.97 22.01 11.27
CA LEU A 455 -11.84 21.93 12.18
C LEU A 455 -10.65 21.11 11.62
N CYS A 456 -10.94 20.15 10.75
CA CYS A 456 -9.99 19.22 10.17
C CYS A 456 -10.16 19.18 8.64
N PRO A 457 -9.57 20.12 7.90
CA PRO A 457 -9.74 20.16 6.45
C PRO A 457 -9.21 18.88 5.81
N VAL A 458 -9.99 18.32 4.88
CA VAL A 458 -9.57 17.18 4.06
C VAL A 458 -8.44 17.64 3.14
N ALA A 459 -7.25 17.11 3.39
CA ALA A 459 -6.15 17.17 2.44
C ALA A 459 -5.99 15.78 1.85
N GLU A 460 -6.46 15.57 0.62
CA GLU A 460 -6.27 14.30 -0.07
C GLU A 460 -4.82 14.18 -0.55
N VAL A 461 -4.24 13.00 -0.30
CA VAL A 461 -2.96 12.61 -0.91
C VAL A 461 -3.28 11.92 -2.22
N ASP A 462 -3.35 12.68 -3.30
CA ASP A 462 -3.49 12.14 -4.67
C ASP A 462 -2.11 11.93 -5.29
N VAL A 463 -1.63 10.70 -5.29
CA VAL A 463 -0.43 10.31 -6.02
C VAL A 463 -0.87 9.81 -7.40
N LYS A 464 -0.61 10.60 -8.44
CA LYS A 464 -0.82 10.19 -9.83
C LYS A 464 0.11 9.02 -10.18
N ALA A 465 -0.40 7.79 -10.10
CA ALA A 465 0.28 6.62 -10.64
C ALA A 465 0.25 6.68 -12.18
N ALA A 466 1.35 6.28 -12.83
CA ALA A 466 1.37 6.07 -14.27
C ALA A 466 0.35 5.00 -14.65
N SER A 467 -0.44 5.23 -15.69
CA SER A 467 -1.42 4.23 -16.11
C SER A 467 -0.73 3.03 -16.74
N TYR A 468 -1.23 1.82 -16.49
CA TYR A 468 -0.74 0.62 -17.18
C TYR A 468 -0.84 0.78 -18.71
N GLN A 469 -1.84 1.51 -19.21
CA GLN A 469 -1.97 1.80 -20.64
C GLN A 469 -0.82 2.63 -21.20
N GLU A 470 -0.40 3.69 -20.50
CA GLU A 470 0.77 4.50 -20.90
C GLU A 470 2.06 3.69 -20.82
N LEU A 471 2.22 2.86 -19.78
CA LEU A 471 3.38 1.98 -19.63
C LEU A 471 3.42 0.90 -20.71
N ASP A 472 2.28 0.30 -21.03
CA ASP A 472 2.13 -0.70 -22.09
C ASP A 472 2.37 -0.08 -23.47
N ALA A 473 1.86 1.12 -23.73
CA ALA A 473 2.14 1.86 -24.96
C ALA A 473 3.65 2.12 -25.12
N ARG A 474 4.32 2.56 -24.05
CA ARG A 474 5.78 2.73 -24.06
C ARG A 474 6.53 1.42 -24.28
N ALA A 475 6.06 0.31 -23.70
CA ALA A 475 6.63 -1.01 -23.95
C ALA A 475 6.45 -1.45 -25.41
N GLN A 476 5.28 -1.17 -26.00
CA GLN A 476 5.00 -1.43 -27.42
C GLN A 476 5.88 -0.57 -28.34
N GLU A 477 6.08 0.71 -28.02
CA GLU A 477 7.01 1.59 -28.74
C GLU A 477 8.44 1.06 -28.71
N MET A 478 8.91 0.54 -27.57
CA MET A 478 10.23 -0.10 -27.48
C MET A 478 10.32 -1.34 -28.37
N LEU A 479 9.27 -2.15 -28.42
CA LEU A 479 9.20 -3.32 -29.32
C LEU A 479 9.17 -2.92 -30.79
N VAL A 480 8.50 -1.82 -31.15
CA VAL A 480 8.50 -1.27 -32.52
C VAL A 480 9.88 -0.69 -32.87
N ALA A 481 10.53 0.02 -31.94
CA ALA A 481 11.87 0.55 -32.14
C ALA A 481 12.93 -0.55 -32.33
N THR A 482 12.82 -1.66 -31.56
CA THR A 482 13.67 -2.85 -31.76
C THR A 482 13.30 -3.67 -33.01
N ARG A 483 12.11 -3.47 -33.56
CA ARG A 483 11.68 -4.02 -34.87
C ARG A 483 12.05 -3.12 -36.05
N SER A 484 12.96 -2.16 -35.88
CA SER A 484 13.60 -1.48 -37.01
C SER A 484 14.05 -2.56 -38.01
N PRO A 485 13.60 -2.51 -39.28
CA PRO A 485 13.87 -3.58 -40.21
C PRO A 485 15.38 -3.65 -40.41
N LEU A 486 15.92 -4.88 -40.44
CA LEU A 486 17.26 -5.16 -40.97
C LEU A 486 17.43 -4.69 -42.44
N PHE A 487 16.39 -4.06 -43.03
CA PHE A 487 16.35 -3.45 -44.35
C PHE A 487 15.49 -2.16 -44.33
N ALA A 488 15.91 -1.13 -43.59
CA ALA A 488 15.58 0.24 -43.97
C ALA A 488 16.87 1.06 -43.89
N THR A 489 17.36 1.46 -45.05
CA THR A 489 18.39 2.47 -45.21
C THR A 489 17.93 3.75 -44.51
N ALA A 490 18.63 4.12 -43.44
CA ALA A 490 18.50 5.45 -42.86
C ALA A 490 18.82 6.51 -43.93
N PRO A 491 18.07 7.62 -44.01
CA PRO A 491 18.53 8.78 -44.76
C PRO A 491 19.76 9.34 -44.05
N THR A 492 20.93 9.17 -44.64
CA THR A 492 22.16 9.80 -44.17
C THR A 492 21.99 11.31 -44.20
N ALA A 493 22.13 11.91 -43.02
CA ALA A 493 22.43 13.33 -42.88
C ALA A 493 23.56 13.71 -43.85
N ALA A 494 23.40 14.85 -44.51
CA ALA A 494 24.37 15.38 -45.46
C ALA A 494 25.72 15.62 -44.75
N VAL A 495 26.60 14.64 -44.84
CA VAL A 495 28.03 14.80 -44.62
C VAL A 495 28.55 15.47 -45.89
N SER A 496 29.13 16.66 -45.75
CA SER A 496 29.87 17.31 -46.83
C SER A 496 30.89 16.32 -47.39
N ALA A 497 30.63 15.81 -48.58
CA ALA A 497 31.46 14.82 -49.25
C ALA A 497 32.87 15.38 -49.38
N GLY A 498 33.86 14.71 -48.78
CA GLY A 498 35.25 14.95 -49.14
C GLY A 498 35.47 14.67 -50.64
N PRO A 499 36.64 15.04 -51.21
CA PRO A 499 36.89 14.96 -52.66
C PRO A 499 36.58 13.59 -53.30
N GLY A 500 36.71 12.49 -52.54
CA GLY A 500 36.34 11.14 -53.01
C GLY A 500 34.84 10.91 -53.16
N GLY A 501 34.00 11.54 -52.33
CA GLY A 501 32.54 11.45 -52.43
C GLY A 501 31.98 12.28 -53.59
N GLU A 502 32.63 13.39 -53.96
CA GLU A 502 32.29 14.13 -55.19
C GLU A 502 32.54 13.27 -56.45
N VAL A 503 33.63 12.50 -56.48
CA VAL A 503 33.96 11.58 -57.58
C VAL A 503 32.93 10.45 -57.65
N GLU A 504 32.60 9.82 -56.52
CA GLU A 504 31.59 8.76 -56.49
C GLU A 504 30.22 9.28 -56.95
N SER A 505 29.83 10.48 -56.50
CA SER A 505 28.60 11.12 -56.95
C SER A 505 28.62 11.39 -58.46
N ALA A 506 29.74 11.84 -59.03
CA ALA A 506 29.87 12.08 -60.47
C ALA A 506 29.71 10.77 -61.27
N VAL A 507 30.31 9.67 -60.80
CA VAL A 507 30.20 8.33 -61.43
C VAL A 507 28.76 7.81 -61.37
N ARG A 508 28.07 7.96 -60.23
CA ARG A 508 26.66 7.56 -60.11
C ARG A 508 25.75 8.39 -61.01
N SER A 509 25.98 9.70 -61.10
CA SER A 509 25.23 10.58 -61.99
C SER A 509 25.48 10.27 -63.47
N TRP A 510 26.69 9.87 -63.85
CA TRP A 510 27.01 9.38 -65.19
C TRP A 510 26.21 8.11 -65.54
N ALA A 511 26.13 7.13 -64.63
CA ALA A 511 25.32 5.93 -64.85
C ALA A 511 23.81 6.22 -64.88
N ALA A 512 23.34 7.19 -64.09
CA ALA A 512 21.96 7.66 -64.12
C ALA A 512 21.61 8.33 -65.46
N ALA A 513 22.48 9.22 -65.97
CA ALA A 513 22.30 9.84 -67.27
C ALA A 513 22.26 8.81 -68.41
N TRP A 514 23.12 7.77 -68.32
CA TRP A 514 23.08 6.65 -69.26
C TRP A 514 21.75 5.87 -69.17
N SER A 515 21.32 5.49 -67.97
CA SER A 515 20.04 4.77 -67.76
C SER A 515 18.83 5.57 -68.25
N ALA A 516 18.84 6.89 -68.07
CA ALA A 516 17.81 7.80 -68.56
C ALA A 516 17.86 8.02 -70.08
N LYS A 517 18.85 7.47 -70.78
CA LYS A 517 19.14 7.70 -72.21
C LYS A 517 19.33 9.17 -72.58
N ASP A 518 19.68 10.02 -71.62
CA ASP A 518 20.00 11.42 -71.86
C ASP A 518 21.42 11.52 -72.40
N TYR A 519 21.53 11.45 -73.73
CA TYR A 519 22.84 11.44 -74.39
C TYR A 519 23.62 12.74 -74.20
N ALA A 520 22.91 13.88 -74.13
CA ALA A 520 23.54 15.17 -73.91
C ALA A 520 24.11 15.29 -72.49
N ALA A 521 23.36 14.84 -71.48
CA ALA A 521 23.87 14.79 -70.11
C ALA A 521 24.99 13.74 -69.94
N TYR A 522 24.84 12.57 -70.57
CA TYR A 522 25.83 11.49 -70.54
C TYR A 522 27.20 11.93 -71.08
N THR A 523 27.23 12.56 -72.25
CA THR A 523 28.47 13.05 -72.86
C THR A 523 29.10 14.20 -72.08
N GLY A 524 28.29 14.97 -71.35
CA GLY A 524 28.74 16.04 -70.46
C GLY A 524 29.60 15.58 -69.27
N PHE A 525 29.69 14.27 -68.99
CA PHE A 525 30.59 13.72 -67.99
C PHE A 525 32.01 13.44 -68.52
N TYR A 526 32.26 13.61 -69.82
CA TYR A 526 33.57 13.33 -70.42
C TYR A 526 34.34 14.63 -70.66
N ALA A 527 35.60 14.67 -70.22
CA ALA A 527 36.44 15.85 -70.37
C ALA A 527 36.72 16.15 -71.86
N PRO A 528 37.00 17.41 -72.24
CA PRO A 528 37.47 17.74 -73.58
C PRO A 528 38.73 16.96 -73.97
N SER A 529 39.60 16.66 -73.00
CA SER A 529 40.82 15.87 -73.16
C SER A 529 40.63 14.35 -73.16
N PHE A 530 39.39 13.84 -73.11
CA PHE A 530 39.12 12.42 -73.00
C PHE A 530 39.64 11.63 -74.21
N THR A 531 40.39 10.57 -73.92
CA THR A 531 40.95 9.63 -74.90
C THR A 531 40.22 8.28 -74.80
N PRO A 532 39.45 7.89 -75.85
CA PRO A 532 38.85 6.57 -75.92
C PRO A 532 39.90 5.45 -75.91
N ASP A 533 39.60 4.32 -75.26
CA ASP A 533 40.47 3.15 -75.28
C ASP A 533 40.44 2.45 -76.65
N GLY A 534 41.49 1.70 -76.99
CA GLY A 534 41.55 0.93 -78.24
C GLY A 534 41.89 1.73 -79.51
N GLY A 535 42.38 2.97 -79.39
CA GLY A 535 42.87 3.77 -80.52
C GLY A 535 41.79 4.49 -81.33
N LEU A 536 40.53 4.49 -80.86
CA LEU A 536 39.41 5.17 -81.51
C LEU A 536 39.53 6.70 -81.41
N SER A 537 39.10 7.42 -82.45
CA SER A 537 38.94 8.87 -82.37
C SER A 537 37.76 9.22 -81.45
N ARG A 538 37.77 10.44 -80.87
CA ARG A 538 36.68 10.91 -79.99
C ARG A 538 35.33 10.93 -80.72
N GLU A 539 35.33 11.29 -82.00
CA GLU A 539 34.13 11.39 -82.82
C GLU A 539 33.55 10.02 -83.17
N ASP A 540 34.40 9.04 -83.48
CA ASP A 540 33.99 7.65 -83.70
C ASP A 540 33.42 7.04 -82.40
N TRP A 541 34.06 7.31 -81.27
CA TRP A 541 33.57 6.87 -79.96
C TRP A 541 32.22 7.49 -79.63
N ASP A 542 32.00 8.78 -79.89
CA ASP A 542 30.69 9.45 -79.68
C ASP A 542 29.61 8.81 -80.54
N SER A 543 29.91 8.57 -81.83
CA SER A 543 29.00 7.92 -82.76
C SER A 543 28.61 6.51 -82.29
N LEU A 544 29.58 5.71 -81.84
CA LEU A 544 29.35 4.36 -81.32
C LEU A 544 28.52 4.38 -80.02
N ARG A 545 28.78 5.33 -79.11
CA ARG A 545 28.00 5.46 -77.87
C ARG A 545 26.58 5.92 -78.14
N ARG A 546 26.38 6.86 -79.05
CA ARG A 546 25.05 7.34 -79.45
C ARG A 546 24.19 6.21 -80.03
N GLN A 547 24.77 5.38 -80.90
CA GLN A 547 24.09 4.20 -81.44
C GLN A 547 23.76 3.13 -80.38
N ARG A 548 24.52 3.06 -79.27
CA ARG A 548 24.22 2.12 -78.17
C ARG A 548 23.17 2.64 -77.19
N ILE A 549 22.98 3.96 -77.11
CA ILE A 549 22.13 4.60 -76.11
C ILE A 549 20.79 5.04 -76.70
N SER A 550 20.79 5.81 -77.79
CA SER A 550 19.57 6.45 -78.31
C SER A 550 18.49 5.48 -78.82
N PRO A 551 18.80 4.40 -79.57
CA PRO A 551 17.76 3.54 -80.14
C PRO A 551 17.20 2.47 -79.19
N ARG A 552 17.72 2.33 -77.96
CA ARG A 552 17.21 1.33 -76.99
C ARG A 552 15.88 1.78 -76.41
N GLU A 553 14.93 0.89 -76.16
CA GLU A 553 13.67 1.29 -75.52
C GLU A 553 13.89 1.61 -74.04
N THR A 554 14.59 0.71 -73.35
CA THR A 554 14.95 0.83 -71.94
C THR A 554 16.44 0.55 -71.73
N ILE A 555 17.06 1.27 -70.80
CA ILE A 555 18.42 1.03 -70.34
C ILE A 555 18.42 1.08 -68.80
N SER A 556 19.02 0.07 -68.17
CA SER A 556 19.35 0.06 -66.76
C SER A 556 20.85 -0.12 -66.61
N VAL A 557 21.51 0.82 -65.93
CA VAL A 557 22.92 0.73 -65.59
C VAL A 557 23.06 0.75 -64.08
N THR A 558 23.39 -0.40 -63.48
CA THR A 558 23.63 -0.51 -62.05
C THR A 558 25.11 -0.65 -61.77
N LEU A 559 25.59 0.07 -60.74
CA LEU A 559 26.97 0.07 -60.33
C LEU A 559 27.12 -0.63 -58.98
N GLU A 560 27.96 -1.65 -58.94
CA GLU A 560 28.30 -2.39 -57.72
C GLU A 560 29.77 -2.12 -57.34
N GLN A 561 30.04 -2.08 -56.03
CA GLN A 561 31.40 -2.01 -55.48
C GLN A 561 32.25 -0.83 -56.04
N ILE A 562 31.73 0.39 -55.97
CA ILE A 562 32.50 1.58 -56.39
C ILE A 562 33.62 1.84 -55.39
N VAL A 563 34.86 1.80 -55.87
CA VAL A 563 36.07 2.13 -55.12
C VAL A 563 36.73 3.34 -55.79
N VAL A 564 36.80 4.45 -55.05
CA VAL A 564 37.47 5.68 -55.52
C VAL A 564 38.84 5.80 -54.88
N LYS A 565 39.86 6.05 -55.70
CA LYS A 565 41.22 6.41 -55.28
C LYS A 565 41.56 7.79 -55.81
N LEU A 566 41.86 8.73 -54.93
CA LEU A 566 42.36 10.06 -55.34
C LEU A 566 43.84 9.93 -55.70
N GLU A 567 44.21 10.33 -56.91
CA GLU A 567 45.58 10.29 -57.46
C GLU A 567 46.16 11.72 -57.55
N GLY A 568 45.86 12.55 -56.54
CA GLY A 568 46.21 13.97 -56.47
C GLY A 568 44.98 14.87 -56.22
N PRO A 569 45.16 16.20 -56.15
CA PRO A 569 44.07 17.14 -55.88
C PRO A 569 43.04 17.22 -57.02
N ASP A 570 43.49 17.00 -58.26
CA ASP A 570 42.66 17.14 -59.47
C ASP A 570 42.59 15.87 -60.32
N ARG A 571 43.00 14.72 -59.78
CA ARG A 571 42.93 13.41 -60.46
C ARG A 571 42.37 12.34 -59.53
N ALA A 572 41.53 11.46 -60.09
CA ALA A 572 40.95 10.34 -59.36
C ALA A 572 40.78 9.13 -60.28
N ARG A 573 40.78 7.94 -59.69
CA ARG A 573 40.48 6.67 -60.35
C ARG A 573 39.29 6.04 -59.66
N ALA A 574 38.23 5.76 -60.41
CA ALA A 574 37.04 5.05 -59.93
C ALA A 574 36.99 3.65 -60.56
N GLU A 575 36.99 2.62 -59.74
CA GLU A 575 36.91 1.20 -60.13
C GLU A 575 35.57 0.63 -59.66
N PHE A 576 34.79 -0.02 -60.53
CA PHE A 576 33.49 -0.59 -60.18
C PHE A 576 33.04 -1.70 -61.13
N THR A 577 32.08 -2.51 -60.67
CA THR A 577 31.37 -3.44 -61.54
C THR A 577 30.12 -2.76 -62.10
N GLN A 578 29.97 -2.77 -63.42
CA GLN A 578 28.80 -2.25 -64.14
C GLN A 578 27.97 -3.42 -64.65
N ASN A 579 26.71 -3.50 -64.23
CA ASN A 579 25.71 -4.31 -64.93
C ASN A 579 24.90 -3.38 -65.84
N TYR A 580 24.88 -3.72 -67.12
CA TYR A 580 24.08 -3.06 -68.13
C TYR A 580 22.99 -4.00 -68.59
N ASP A 581 21.75 -3.53 -68.59
CA ASP A 581 20.60 -4.25 -69.11
C ASP A 581 19.81 -3.34 -70.05
N SER A 582 19.42 -3.88 -71.20
CA SER A 582 18.53 -3.23 -72.16
C SER A 582 17.53 -4.23 -72.70
N ASN A 583 16.55 -3.75 -73.45
CA ASN A 583 15.52 -4.60 -74.07
C ASN A 583 16.08 -5.68 -75.04
N VAL A 584 17.34 -5.61 -75.46
CA VAL A 584 17.93 -6.57 -76.42
C VAL A 584 19.31 -7.10 -76.03
N PHE A 585 19.91 -6.61 -74.95
CA PHE A 585 21.27 -6.97 -74.56
C PHE A 585 21.51 -6.69 -73.08
N SER A 586 22.18 -7.62 -72.40
CA SER A 586 22.66 -7.49 -71.02
C SER A 586 24.14 -7.84 -70.97
N ASP A 587 24.92 -7.09 -70.20
CA ASP A 587 26.35 -7.33 -70.01
C ASP A 587 26.80 -6.91 -68.60
N ARG A 588 27.84 -7.57 -68.09
CA ARG A 588 28.46 -7.28 -66.81
C ARG A 588 29.96 -7.14 -67.00
N VAL A 589 30.45 -5.93 -66.75
CA VAL A 589 31.86 -5.56 -66.98
C VAL A 589 32.47 -4.93 -65.74
N PHE A 590 33.78 -5.15 -65.56
CA PHE A 590 34.57 -4.36 -64.63
C PHE A 590 35.07 -3.12 -65.36
N LYS A 591 34.77 -1.94 -64.81
CA LYS A 591 35.05 -0.65 -65.41
C LYS A 591 35.99 0.17 -64.55
N VAL A 592 36.95 0.81 -65.21
CA VAL A 592 37.86 1.78 -64.58
C VAL A 592 37.72 3.11 -65.30
N LEU A 593 37.35 4.14 -64.55
CA LEU A 593 37.27 5.52 -65.00
C LEU A 593 38.42 6.31 -64.37
N GLU A 594 39.30 6.86 -65.20
CA GLU A 594 40.27 7.86 -64.78
C GLU A 594 39.64 9.23 -65.00
N MET A 595 39.53 10.01 -63.93
CA MET A 595 38.80 11.27 -63.88
C MET A 595 39.74 12.42 -63.54
N VAL A 596 39.46 13.58 -64.13
CA VAL A 596 40.17 14.83 -63.88
C VAL A 596 39.19 15.89 -63.41
N ARG A 597 39.63 16.77 -62.51
CA ARG A 597 38.84 17.91 -62.07
C ARG A 597 39.05 19.06 -63.05
N SER A 598 37.96 19.56 -63.65
CA SER A 598 37.98 20.69 -64.56
C SER A 598 36.77 21.58 -64.29
N ASN A 599 36.99 22.90 -64.14
CA ASN A 599 35.95 23.88 -63.82
C ASN A 599 35.07 23.48 -62.62
N GLY A 600 35.70 22.94 -61.56
CA GLY A 600 35.01 22.53 -60.34
C GLY A 600 34.20 21.23 -60.45
N ARG A 601 34.25 20.50 -61.57
CA ARG A 601 33.55 19.22 -61.79
C ARG A 601 34.52 18.09 -62.08
N TRP A 602 34.21 16.89 -61.60
CA TRP A 602 34.93 15.67 -61.96
C TRP A 602 34.42 15.13 -63.29
N LEU A 603 35.32 15.02 -64.28
CA LEU A 603 35.02 14.56 -65.63
C LEU A 603 35.90 13.36 -65.99
N ILE A 604 35.35 12.42 -66.73
CA ILE A 604 36.02 11.21 -67.21
C ILE A 604 37.03 11.62 -68.29
N ASN A 605 38.30 11.31 -68.06
CA ASN A 605 39.41 11.54 -68.98
C ASN A 605 39.88 10.26 -69.68
N ARG A 606 39.67 9.09 -69.07
CA ARG A 606 39.86 7.79 -69.73
C ARG A 606 38.86 6.77 -69.19
N GLU A 607 38.37 5.89 -70.05
CA GLU A 607 37.46 4.81 -69.70
C GLU A 607 37.99 3.50 -70.26
N SER A 608 38.17 2.49 -69.39
CA SER A 608 38.49 1.13 -69.81
C SER A 608 37.46 0.16 -69.24
N SER A 609 37.18 -0.93 -69.96
CA SER A 609 36.22 -1.95 -69.55
C SER A 609 36.75 -3.32 -69.92
N ARG A 610 36.61 -4.28 -69.00
CA ARG A 610 36.96 -5.68 -69.24
C ARG A 610 35.76 -6.57 -68.91
N PRO A 611 35.43 -7.57 -69.75
CA PRO A 611 34.40 -8.55 -69.43
C PRO A 611 34.71 -9.23 -68.09
N CYS A 612 33.67 -9.53 -67.33
CA CYS A 612 33.83 -10.29 -66.08
C CYS A 612 33.93 -11.79 -66.40
N GLU A 613 35.13 -12.38 -66.33
CA GLU A 613 35.28 -13.83 -66.52
C GLU A 613 34.85 -14.61 -65.27
N GLY A 614 33.92 -15.56 -65.45
CA GLY A 614 33.59 -16.60 -64.46
C GLY A 614 32.28 -16.38 -63.68
N ASN A 615 31.37 -17.34 -63.80
CA ASN A 615 30.08 -17.36 -63.10
C ASN A 615 30.24 -17.96 -61.70
N THR A 616 30.72 -17.16 -60.73
CA THR A 616 30.65 -17.51 -59.30
C THR A 616 30.28 -16.29 -58.47
N VAL A 617 29.49 -16.53 -57.42
CA VAL A 617 28.94 -15.54 -56.49
C VAL A 617 30.11 -14.84 -55.77
N GLY A 618 30.47 -13.64 -56.23
CA GLY A 618 31.64 -12.91 -55.71
C GLY A 618 32.20 -11.74 -56.55
N GLY A 619 31.57 -11.35 -57.66
CA GLY A 619 31.98 -10.19 -58.44
C GLY A 619 33.18 -10.42 -59.36
N CYS A 620 33.33 -9.54 -60.35
CA CYS A 620 34.31 -9.64 -61.42
C CYS A 620 35.74 -9.69 -60.87
N ARG A 621 36.47 -10.80 -61.06
CA ARG A 621 37.88 -10.88 -60.62
C ARG A 621 38.75 -9.95 -61.47
N ARG A 622 39.55 -9.12 -60.78
CA ARG A 622 40.65 -8.34 -61.36
C ARG A 622 41.67 -9.34 -61.93
N SER A 623 41.83 -9.39 -63.25
CA SER A 623 42.96 -10.10 -63.87
C SER A 623 44.25 -9.37 -63.47
N LEU A 624 45.05 -9.99 -62.61
CA LEU A 624 46.43 -9.59 -62.29
C LEU A 624 47.33 -10.15 -63.39
N LEU A 625 47.59 -9.36 -64.43
CA LEU A 625 48.76 -9.50 -65.27
C LEU A 625 49.31 -8.09 -65.56
N GLU A 626 50.57 -7.94 -65.11
CA GLU A 626 51.57 -6.85 -65.22
C GLU A 626 51.27 -5.49 -64.59
#